data_AF-A0A6M3KV71-F1
#
_entry.id   AF-A0A6M3KV71-F1
#
_cell.length_a   1.000
_cell.length_b   1.000
_cell.length_c   1.000
_cell.angle_alpha   90.00
_cell.angle_beta   90.00
_cell.angle_gamma   90.00
#
_symmetry.space_group_name_H-M   'P 1'
#
loop_
_entity.id
_entity.type
_entity.pdbx_description
1 polymer ?
#
loop_
_entity_poly.entity_id
_entity_poly.type
_entity_poly.pdbx_seq_one_letter_code
_entity_poly.pdbx_strand_id
1 'polypeptide(L)'
;MVDFAQVIPQEQLLAQLKTRGFESGGFRSPLRHFRGKLDSITGSMVQRGNMTQAKLEIAYNLSDIEVFESTEPYPFPIAQITVMHSNRDKSAMGVLGASMDKIINAGLNANTPQQQARNQDALIGKVQEWKVTQGHLMPDKDEAGKWTETPREAWEVVWVEGMGGTPHSGVAALAQVVGTPTKITPTTPTGETPMQRAISLLDGKTQQQWNNVIFQDAMIKGDSGLVNSIITGQFLAPLEESGVVSKDANGVYHKI
;
A
#
# COMPACT_ATOMS: atom_id res chain seq x y z
N MET A 1 -14.16 28.82 -4.45
CA MET A 1 -13.82 28.68 -5.88
C MET A 1 -13.85 27.20 -6.18
N VAL A 2 -14.72 26.76 -7.07
CA VAL A 2 -14.82 25.34 -7.45
C VAL A 2 -13.83 25.13 -8.57
N ASP A 3 -12.84 24.28 -8.31
CA ASP A 3 -11.82 23.92 -9.29
C ASP A 3 -12.48 23.03 -10.35
N PHE A 4 -12.58 23.52 -11.57
CA PHE A 4 -13.16 22.77 -12.67
C PHE A 4 -12.13 21.74 -13.13
N ALA A 5 -12.42 20.46 -12.90
CA ALA A 5 -11.65 19.37 -13.48
C ALA A 5 -11.52 19.61 -15.00
N GLN A 6 -10.29 19.85 -15.47
CA GLN A 6 -10.03 20.04 -16.89
C GLN A 6 -10.45 18.77 -17.64
N VAL A 7 -11.49 18.91 -18.46
CA VAL A 7 -11.92 17.85 -19.38
C VAL A 7 -10.86 17.75 -20.48
N ILE A 8 -10.16 16.62 -20.54
CA ILE A 8 -9.20 16.34 -21.60
C ILE A 8 -9.96 16.21 -22.93
N PRO A 9 -9.59 16.97 -23.99
CA PRO A 9 -10.21 16.84 -25.29
C PRO A 9 -10.12 15.40 -25.82
N GLN A 10 -11.20 14.93 -26.45
CA GLN A 10 -11.29 13.57 -26.98
C GLN A 10 -10.12 13.23 -27.92
N GLU A 11 -9.63 14.19 -28.70
CA GLU A 11 -8.52 14.01 -29.62
C GLU A 11 -7.19 13.74 -28.89
N GLN A 12 -6.97 14.43 -27.76
CA GLN A 12 -5.81 14.22 -26.90
C GLN A 12 -5.88 12.86 -26.18
N LEU A 13 -7.09 12.44 -25.77
CA LEU A 13 -7.32 11.10 -25.24
C LEU A 13 -7.01 10.02 -26.29
N LEU A 14 -7.55 10.16 -27.50
CA LEU A 14 -7.35 9.20 -28.60
C LEU A 14 -5.87 9.11 -29.02
N ALA A 15 -5.13 10.22 -28.99
CA ALA A 15 -3.70 10.23 -29.27
C ALA A 15 -2.85 9.47 -28.23
N GLN A 16 -3.35 9.34 -26.99
CA GLN A 16 -2.67 8.60 -25.91
C GLN A 16 -3.00 7.11 -25.90
N LEU A 17 -4.12 6.70 -26.52
CA LEU A 17 -4.54 5.31 -26.60
C LEU A 17 -3.78 4.55 -27.69
N LYS A 18 -2.66 3.93 -27.32
CA LYS A 18 -1.91 3.04 -28.21
C LYS A 18 -2.60 1.66 -28.27
N THR A 19 -2.71 1.09 -29.47
CA THR A 19 -3.26 -0.28 -29.69
C THR A 19 -2.18 -1.31 -30.06
N ARG A 20 -0.94 -0.86 -30.33
CA ARG A 20 0.23 -1.66 -30.71
C ARG A 20 1.51 -0.98 -30.22
N GLY A 21 2.62 -1.72 -30.19
CA GLY A 21 3.93 -1.18 -29.77
C GLY A 21 4.08 -1.04 -28.25
N PHE A 22 3.35 -1.84 -27.47
CA PHE A 22 3.60 -1.95 -26.04
C PHE A 22 4.95 -2.62 -25.80
N GLU A 23 5.77 -2.02 -24.95
CA GLU A 23 7.05 -2.60 -24.54
C GLU A 23 6.78 -3.88 -23.72
N SER A 24 7.50 -4.96 -24.02
CA SER A 24 7.41 -6.19 -23.23
C SER A 24 8.34 -6.10 -22.02
N GLY A 25 7.75 -6.14 -20.82
CA GLY A 25 8.45 -6.49 -19.59
C GLY A 25 8.85 -5.32 -18.67
N GLY A 26 8.33 -5.40 -17.43
CA GLY A 26 9.07 -5.09 -16.21
C GLY A 26 9.19 -3.62 -15.80
N PHE A 27 8.24 -3.14 -14.98
CA PHE A 27 8.25 -1.83 -14.31
C PHE A 27 8.39 -0.66 -15.31
N ARG A 28 7.54 0.36 -15.29
CA ARG A 28 7.95 1.60 -14.65
C ARG A 28 6.78 2.54 -14.80
N SER A 29 6.18 2.92 -13.67
CA SER A 29 5.68 4.28 -13.58
C SER A 29 6.79 5.21 -14.11
N PRO A 30 6.50 6.20 -14.98
CA PRO A 30 7.53 7.10 -15.47
C PRO A 30 8.15 7.92 -14.34
N LEU A 31 7.45 8.02 -13.21
CA LEU A 31 7.94 8.62 -11.98
C LEU A 31 9.27 8.01 -11.53
N ARG A 32 10.26 8.88 -11.27
CA ARG A 32 11.56 8.53 -10.70
C ARG A 32 11.80 9.17 -9.35
N HIS A 33 11.27 10.36 -9.15
CA HIS A 33 11.32 11.06 -7.88
C HIS A 33 10.07 11.91 -7.77
N PHE A 34 9.28 11.68 -6.73
CA PHE A 34 8.03 12.40 -6.53
C PHE A 34 7.68 12.46 -5.05
N ARG A 35 6.72 13.33 -4.72
CA ARG A 35 6.06 13.40 -3.43
C ARG A 35 4.57 13.13 -3.61
N GLY A 36 3.96 12.48 -2.65
CA GLY A 36 2.52 12.20 -2.67
C GLY A 36 2.01 11.73 -1.33
N LYS A 37 0.71 11.86 -1.10
CA LYS A 37 0.04 11.33 0.08
C LYS A 37 -0.28 9.86 -0.12
N LEU A 38 0.18 8.98 0.77
CA LEU A 38 -0.17 7.57 0.72
C LEU A 38 -1.59 7.37 1.25
N ASP A 39 -2.53 7.01 0.38
CA ASP A 39 -3.93 6.82 0.77
C ASP A 39 -4.19 5.41 1.30
N SER A 40 -3.57 4.41 0.69
CA SER A 40 -3.74 3.02 1.10
C SER A 40 -2.60 2.11 0.62
N ILE A 41 -2.45 0.99 1.31
CA ILE A 41 -1.61 -0.13 0.90
C ILE A 41 -2.55 -1.32 0.68
N THR A 42 -2.58 -1.86 -0.53
CA THR A 42 -3.40 -3.03 -0.88
C THR A 42 -2.51 -4.17 -1.36
N GLY A 43 -3.03 -5.41 -1.29
CA GLY A 43 -2.30 -6.61 -1.69
C GLY A 43 -3.13 -7.48 -2.60
N SER A 44 -2.50 -8.08 -3.60
CA SER A 44 -3.15 -9.05 -4.49
C SER A 44 -2.23 -10.23 -4.78
N MET A 45 -2.79 -11.44 -4.83
CA MET A 45 -2.05 -12.62 -5.28
C MET A 45 -2.00 -12.60 -6.81
N VAL A 46 -0.82 -12.47 -7.38
CA VAL A 46 -0.60 -12.45 -8.83
C VAL A 46 0.26 -13.62 -9.26
N GLN A 47 -0.13 -14.27 -10.35
CA GLN A 47 0.67 -15.26 -11.05
C GLN A 47 0.86 -14.75 -12.48
N ARG A 48 2.10 -14.38 -12.85
CA ARG A 48 2.42 -13.82 -14.17
C ARG A 48 3.43 -14.71 -14.90
N GLY A 49 3.22 -14.94 -16.20
CA GLY A 49 4.14 -15.70 -17.04
C GLY A 49 4.47 -17.09 -16.48
N ASN A 50 5.76 -17.42 -16.40
CA ASN A 50 6.27 -18.72 -15.95
C ASN A 50 6.44 -18.84 -14.42
N MET A 51 5.76 -18.01 -13.63
CA MET A 51 5.81 -18.13 -12.17
C MET A 51 5.16 -19.44 -11.72
N THR A 52 5.93 -20.27 -11.03
CA THR A 52 5.48 -21.58 -10.52
C THR A 52 4.39 -21.47 -9.47
N GLN A 53 4.31 -20.34 -8.77
CA GLN A 53 3.33 -20.05 -7.73
C GLN A 53 2.90 -18.58 -7.78
N ALA A 54 1.64 -18.32 -7.42
CA ALA A 54 1.16 -16.97 -7.19
C ALA A 54 1.97 -16.32 -6.06
N LYS A 55 2.30 -15.04 -6.22
CA LYS A 55 3.02 -14.25 -5.22
C LYS A 55 2.21 -13.01 -4.88
N LEU A 56 2.36 -12.55 -3.64
CA LEU A 56 1.74 -11.30 -3.20
C LEU A 56 2.43 -10.11 -3.89
N GLU A 57 1.66 -9.29 -4.58
CA GLU A 57 2.04 -7.97 -5.08
C GLU A 57 1.36 -6.93 -4.20
N ILE A 58 2.17 -6.00 -3.66
CA ILE A 58 1.72 -4.90 -2.81
C ILE A 58 1.60 -3.65 -3.67
N ALA A 59 0.46 -2.96 -3.59
CA ALA A 59 0.21 -1.70 -4.26
C ALA A 59 0.13 -0.56 -3.25
N TYR A 60 0.99 0.43 -3.41
CA TYR A 60 0.96 1.70 -2.69
C TYR A 60 0.17 2.70 -3.53
N ASN A 61 -1.00 3.12 -3.05
CA ASN A 61 -1.87 4.05 -3.74
C ASN A 61 -1.65 5.44 -3.19
N LEU A 62 -1.23 6.37 -4.05
CA LEU A 62 -0.88 7.73 -3.67
C LEU A 62 -1.74 8.75 -4.43
N SER A 63 -2.08 9.84 -3.74
CA SER A 63 -2.72 11.05 -4.28
C SER A 63 -1.83 12.27 -4.07
N ASP A 64 -2.29 13.42 -4.57
CA ASP A 64 -1.60 14.71 -4.47
C ASP A 64 -0.15 14.63 -4.98
N ILE A 65 0.03 13.99 -6.14
CA ILE A 65 1.35 13.73 -6.72
C ILE A 65 2.02 15.03 -7.19
N GLU A 66 3.16 15.33 -6.58
CA GLU A 66 4.11 16.35 -7.00
C GLU A 66 5.35 15.67 -7.58
N VAL A 67 5.63 15.88 -8.86
CA VAL A 67 6.71 15.18 -9.58
C VAL A 67 7.97 16.03 -9.60
N PHE A 68 9.10 15.46 -9.15
CA PHE A 68 10.41 16.10 -9.23
C PHE A 68 11.23 15.58 -10.42
N GLU A 69 11.18 14.27 -10.66
CA GLU A 69 11.88 13.60 -11.75
C GLU A 69 10.99 12.51 -12.34
N SER A 70 10.89 12.48 -13.67
CA SER A 70 10.13 11.48 -14.42
C SER A 70 10.76 11.26 -15.78
N THR A 71 10.73 10.04 -16.30
CA THR A 71 11.24 9.72 -17.65
C THR A 71 10.30 10.21 -18.75
N GLU A 72 9.03 10.39 -18.42
CA GLU A 72 8.01 10.94 -19.31
C GLU A 72 7.15 11.95 -18.52
N PRO A 73 6.56 12.98 -19.15
CA PRO A 73 5.64 13.88 -18.47
C PRO A 73 4.50 13.12 -17.78
N TYR A 74 4.30 13.35 -16.47
CA TYR A 74 3.27 12.67 -15.67
C TYR A 74 2.23 13.69 -15.17
N PRO A 75 1.09 13.84 -15.87
CA PRO A 75 0.09 14.86 -15.53
C PRO A 75 -0.95 14.40 -14.50
N PHE A 76 -0.87 13.15 -14.03
CA PHE A 76 -1.89 12.57 -13.17
C PHE A 76 -1.65 12.91 -11.70
N PRO A 77 -2.69 13.33 -10.95
CA PRO A 77 -2.56 13.69 -9.53
C PRO A 77 -2.54 12.45 -8.61
N ILE A 78 -2.58 11.25 -9.17
CA ILE A 78 -2.58 9.97 -8.46
C ILE A 78 -1.51 9.06 -9.05
N ALA A 79 -0.93 8.20 -8.23
CA ALA A 79 0.02 7.19 -8.67
C ALA A 79 -0.21 5.87 -7.90
N GLN A 80 0.06 4.75 -8.56
CA GLN A 80 0.12 3.45 -7.91
C GLN A 80 1.50 2.85 -8.14
N ILE A 81 2.20 2.54 -7.05
CA ILE A 81 3.51 1.87 -7.09
C ILE A 81 3.31 0.43 -6.64
N THR A 82 3.60 -0.54 -7.51
CA THR A 82 3.43 -1.96 -7.20
C THR A 82 4.77 -2.64 -6.95
N VAL A 83 4.93 -3.33 -5.83
CA VAL A 83 6.16 -4.05 -5.49
C VAL A 83 5.82 -5.49 -5.12
N MET A 84 6.56 -6.45 -5.70
CA MET A 84 6.40 -7.85 -5.33
C MET A 84 6.89 -8.08 -3.90
N HIS A 85 6.03 -8.65 -3.06
CA HIS A 85 6.37 -8.98 -1.69
C HIS A 85 7.56 -9.94 -1.63
N SER A 86 8.46 -9.68 -0.69
CA SER A 86 9.64 -10.49 -0.42
C SER A 86 10.10 -10.24 1.01
N ASN A 87 10.46 -11.32 1.72
CA ASN A 87 11.06 -11.26 3.07
C ASN A 87 12.59 -11.18 3.03
N ARG A 88 13.19 -10.96 1.86
CA ARG A 88 14.64 -10.90 1.67
C ARG A 88 15.11 -9.45 1.75
N ASP A 89 16.14 -9.20 2.54
CA ASP A 89 16.84 -7.92 2.65
C ASP A 89 17.38 -7.44 1.29
N LYS A 90 18.02 -8.33 0.52
CA LYS A 90 18.55 -8.05 -0.83
C LYS A 90 17.49 -8.21 -1.91
N SER A 91 16.36 -7.51 -1.79
CA SER A 91 15.30 -7.47 -2.79
C SER A 91 14.71 -6.06 -2.91
N ALA A 92 13.95 -5.77 -3.97
CA ALA A 92 13.30 -4.47 -4.12
C ALA A 92 12.39 -4.13 -2.92
N MET A 93 11.65 -5.11 -2.40
CA MET A 93 10.85 -4.94 -1.18
C MET A 93 11.73 -4.76 0.07
N GLY A 94 12.87 -5.43 0.14
CA GLY A 94 13.82 -5.29 1.25
C GLY A 94 14.44 -3.89 1.32
N VAL A 95 14.85 -3.34 0.17
CA VAL A 95 15.36 -1.96 0.05
C VAL A 95 14.27 -0.97 0.44
N LEU A 96 13.07 -1.10 -0.12
CA LEU A 96 11.94 -0.23 0.20
C LEU A 96 11.61 -0.29 1.69
N GLY A 97 11.46 -1.50 2.24
CA GLY A 97 11.17 -1.72 3.65
C GLY A 97 12.23 -1.14 4.57
N ALA A 98 13.52 -1.30 4.23
CA ALA A 98 14.62 -0.71 5.01
C ALA A 98 14.62 0.82 4.96
N SER A 99 14.28 1.43 3.83
CA SER A 99 14.16 2.90 3.74
C SER A 99 13.01 3.44 4.60
N MET A 100 11.86 2.76 4.60
CA MET A 100 10.71 3.10 5.44
C MET A 100 11.02 2.92 6.92
N ASP A 101 11.63 1.78 7.29
CA ASP A 101 12.00 1.46 8.67
C ASP A 101 12.93 2.51 9.28
N LYS A 102 13.97 2.92 8.54
CA LYS A 102 14.89 4.00 8.95
C LYS A 102 14.16 5.30 9.32
N ILE A 103 12.99 5.56 8.73
CA ILE A 103 12.21 6.76 9.00
C ILE A 103 11.22 6.53 10.13
N ILE A 104 10.35 5.52 10.03
CA ILE A 104 9.24 5.33 10.98
C ILE A 104 9.69 4.79 12.33
N ASN A 105 10.81 4.08 12.35
CA ASN A 105 11.42 3.45 13.52
C ASN A 105 12.77 4.10 13.88
N ALA A 106 13.00 5.34 13.43
CA ALA A 106 14.17 6.12 13.81
C ALA A 106 14.35 6.13 15.34
N GLY A 107 15.54 5.72 15.80
CA GLY A 107 15.90 5.64 17.21
C GLY A 107 15.60 4.30 17.89
N LEU A 108 14.93 3.36 17.21
CA LEU A 108 14.83 1.97 17.68
C LEU A 108 16.12 1.19 17.35
N ASN A 109 16.41 0.17 18.16
CA ASN A 109 17.54 -0.73 17.91
C ASN A 109 17.15 -1.74 16.82
N ALA A 110 18.10 -2.17 15.99
CA ALA A 110 17.85 -3.20 14.98
C ALA A 110 17.36 -4.54 15.57
N ASN A 111 17.63 -4.81 16.85
CA ASN A 111 17.16 -5.98 17.59
C ASN A 111 15.84 -5.75 18.34
N THR A 112 15.22 -4.56 18.20
CA THR A 112 13.94 -4.27 18.81
C THR A 112 12.89 -5.25 18.27
N PRO A 113 12.14 -5.94 19.15
CA PRO A 113 11.09 -6.86 18.71
C PRO A 113 10.06 -6.15 17.81
N GLN A 114 9.57 -6.83 16.77
CA GLN A 114 8.64 -6.26 15.80
C GLN A 114 7.38 -5.66 16.45
N GLN A 115 6.97 -6.16 17.63
CA GLN A 115 5.81 -5.64 18.37
C GLN A 115 6.01 -4.21 18.90
N GLN A 116 7.25 -3.77 19.03
CA GLN A 116 7.61 -2.41 19.46
C GLN A 116 7.94 -1.50 18.27
N ALA A 117 8.20 -2.09 17.09
CA ALA A 117 8.42 -1.38 15.85
C ALA A 117 7.07 -0.99 15.22
N ARG A 118 7.04 0.18 14.58
CA ARG A 118 5.92 0.59 13.73
C ARG A 118 5.98 -0.19 12.42
N ASN A 119 4.81 -0.60 11.95
CA ASN A 119 4.65 -1.21 10.63
C ASN A 119 4.38 -0.12 9.58
N GLN A 120 4.39 -0.53 8.31
CA GLN A 120 4.17 0.39 7.19
C GLN A 120 2.78 1.04 7.20
N ASP A 121 1.80 0.53 7.94
CA ASP A 121 0.48 1.17 8.05
C ASP A 121 0.54 2.52 8.77
N ALA A 122 1.57 2.78 9.58
CA ALA A 122 1.83 4.09 10.17
C ALA A 122 2.08 5.19 9.12
N LEU A 123 2.44 4.80 7.90
CA LEU A 123 2.69 5.70 6.77
C LEU A 123 1.40 6.16 6.07
N ILE A 124 0.27 5.46 6.29
CA ILE A 124 -1.00 5.76 5.62
C ILE A 124 -1.52 7.13 6.09
N GLY A 125 -1.98 7.93 5.14
CA GLY A 125 -2.45 9.30 5.32
C GLY A 125 -1.35 10.35 5.39
N LYS A 126 -0.07 9.96 5.32
CA LYS A 126 1.08 10.88 5.34
C LYS A 126 1.54 11.24 3.93
N VAL A 127 2.02 12.47 3.76
CA VAL A 127 2.78 12.87 2.59
C VAL A 127 4.18 12.24 2.68
N GLN A 128 4.61 11.62 1.58
CA GLN A 128 5.85 10.88 1.48
C GLN A 128 6.60 11.28 0.22
N GLU A 129 7.92 11.27 0.31
CA GLU A 129 8.79 11.47 -0.83
C GLU A 129 9.44 10.15 -1.23
N TRP A 130 9.21 9.76 -2.47
CA TRP A 130 9.64 8.50 -3.06
C TRP A 130 10.68 8.76 -4.14
N LYS A 131 11.74 7.95 -4.14
CA LYS A 131 12.81 8.05 -5.13
C LYS A 131 13.25 6.67 -5.60
N VAL A 132 13.47 6.53 -6.90
CA VAL A 132 14.19 5.40 -7.47
C VAL A 132 15.68 5.65 -7.30
N THR A 133 16.37 4.76 -6.57
CA THR A 133 17.82 4.83 -6.39
C THR A 133 18.50 3.64 -7.07
N GLN A 134 19.71 3.86 -7.57
CA GLN A 134 20.49 2.88 -8.35
C GLN A 134 21.55 2.20 -7.47
N GLY A 135 22.07 1.05 -7.95
CA GLY A 135 23.24 0.40 -7.35
C GLY A 135 22.93 -0.59 -6.23
N HIS A 136 21.66 -0.97 -6.03
CA HIS A 136 21.28 -1.97 -5.05
C HIS A 136 21.65 -3.37 -5.54
N LEU A 137 22.58 -4.04 -4.87
CA LEU A 137 23.00 -5.39 -5.20
C LEU A 137 21.89 -6.38 -4.84
N MET A 138 21.28 -7.00 -5.84
CA MET A 138 20.21 -7.99 -5.66
C MET A 138 20.56 -9.30 -6.35
N PRO A 139 20.20 -10.47 -5.76
CA PRO A 139 20.39 -11.76 -6.40
C PRO A 139 19.59 -11.85 -7.69
N ASP A 140 20.29 -12.16 -8.77
CA ASP A 140 19.73 -12.45 -10.08
C ASP A 140 20.34 -13.71 -10.66
N LYS A 141 19.63 -14.37 -11.58
CA LYS A 141 20.22 -15.48 -12.33
C LYS A 141 20.87 -14.92 -13.59
N ASP A 142 22.14 -15.26 -13.81
CA ASP A 142 22.81 -14.98 -15.06
C ASP A 142 22.28 -15.87 -16.21
N GLU A 143 22.84 -15.70 -17.41
CA GLU A 143 22.48 -16.50 -18.59
C GLU A 143 22.70 -18.01 -18.40
N ALA A 144 23.62 -18.40 -17.52
CA ALA A 144 23.89 -19.79 -17.15
C ALA A 144 22.98 -20.29 -16.00
N GLY A 145 22.07 -19.45 -15.49
CA GLY A 145 21.17 -19.78 -14.39
C GLY A 145 21.83 -19.72 -13.01
N LYS A 146 23.08 -19.25 -12.90
CA LYS A 146 23.81 -19.11 -11.64
C LYS A 146 23.41 -17.80 -10.97
N TRP A 147 23.24 -17.86 -9.65
CA TRP A 147 22.95 -16.66 -8.86
C TRP A 147 24.17 -15.76 -8.77
N THR A 148 23.99 -14.49 -9.15
CA THR A 148 24.97 -13.41 -9.09
C THR A 148 24.33 -12.18 -8.44
N GLU A 149 25.14 -11.28 -7.90
CA GLU A 149 24.65 -9.99 -7.41
C GLU A 149 24.74 -8.96 -8.53
N THR A 150 23.59 -8.48 -8.98
CA THR A 150 23.51 -7.48 -10.05
C THR A 150 23.02 -6.16 -9.45
N PRO A 151 23.69 -5.02 -9.76
CA PRO A 151 23.19 -3.72 -9.34
C PRO A 151 21.85 -3.43 -10.04
N ARG A 152 20.84 -3.07 -9.25
CA ARG A 152 19.49 -2.77 -9.73
C ARG A 152 18.97 -1.48 -9.15
N GLU A 153 17.95 -0.95 -9.81
CA GLU A 153 17.15 0.17 -9.30
C GLU A 153 16.08 -0.34 -8.33
N ALA A 154 15.80 0.43 -7.29
CA ALA A 154 14.73 0.14 -6.34
C ALA A 154 14.06 1.43 -5.86
N TRP A 155 12.82 1.31 -5.42
CA TRP A 155 12.14 2.39 -4.72
C TRP A 155 12.62 2.52 -3.29
N GLU A 156 12.84 3.75 -2.86
CA GLU A 156 13.07 4.13 -1.48
C GLU A 156 12.13 5.28 -1.09
N VAL A 157 11.70 5.28 0.17
CA VAL A 157 11.07 6.45 0.79
C VAL A 157 12.17 7.24 1.47
N VAL A 158 12.38 8.49 1.06
CA VAL A 158 13.47 9.34 1.55
C VAL A 158 13.01 10.33 2.62
N TRP A 159 11.70 10.63 2.66
CA TRP A 159 11.09 11.53 3.63
C TRP A 159 9.62 11.20 3.87
N VAL A 160 9.15 11.41 5.10
CA VAL A 160 7.76 11.24 5.51
C VAL A 160 7.35 12.39 6.43
N GLU A 161 6.21 13.01 6.12
CA GLU A 161 5.63 14.11 6.89
C GLU A 161 5.43 13.73 8.37
N GLY A 162 6.02 14.53 9.25
CA GLY A 162 5.93 14.35 10.70
C GLY A 162 6.70 13.16 11.26
N MET A 163 7.45 12.42 10.43
CA MET A 163 8.28 11.29 10.87
C MET A 163 9.77 11.47 10.56
N GLY A 164 10.12 12.32 9.59
CA GLY A 164 11.51 12.69 9.31
C GLY A 164 12.00 12.21 7.95
N GLY A 165 13.30 11.97 7.83
CA GLY A 165 14.00 11.72 6.57
C GLY A 165 14.65 12.98 5.99
N THR A 166 15.27 12.85 4.82
CA THR A 166 15.93 13.96 4.11
C THR A 166 15.11 14.31 2.87
N PRO A 167 14.31 15.38 2.89
CA PRO A 167 13.54 15.78 1.72
C PRO A 167 14.46 16.30 0.63
N HIS A 168 14.03 16.23 -0.63
CA HIS A 168 14.71 16.92 -1.72
C HIS A 168 14.80 18.41 -1.41
N SER A 169 16.02 18.94 -1.48
CA SER A 169 16.35 20.34 -1.20
C SER A 169 15.73 21.24 -2.26
N GLY A 170 14.51 21.75 -2.01
CA GLY A 170 13.87 22.70 -2.92
C GLY A 170 12.48 23.19 -2.52
N VAL A 171 11.69 22.42 -1.76
CA VAL A 171 10.34 22.85 -1.38
C VAL A 171 10.19 22.74 0.12
N ALA A 172 10.20 23.90 0.79
CA ALA A 172 9.75 24.03 2.16
C ALA A 172 8.41 23.31 2.29
N ALA A 173 8.30 22.44 3.30
CA ALA A 173 7.07 21.77 3.68
C ALA A 173 5.88 22.71 3.48
N LEU A 174 4.93 22.33 2.62
CA LEU A 174 3.70 23.10 2.47
C LEU A 174 3.13 23.29 3.87
N ALA A 175 3.15 24.56 4.30
CA ALA A 175 2.73 24.97 5.61
C ALA A 175 1.32 24.43 5.84
N GLN A 176 1.13 23.88 7.04
CA GLN A 176 -0.14 23.43 7.57
C GLN A 176 -1.26 24.39 7.17
N VAL A 177 -2.26 23.89 6.45
CA VAL A 177 -3.59 24.48 6.56
C VAL A 177 -4.04 24.17 7.98
N VAL A 178 -3.82 25.14 8.88
CA VAL A 178 -4.32 25.15 10.25
C VAL A 178 -5.85 25.27 10.17
N GLY A 179 -6.49 24.14 9.88
CA GLY A 179 -7.84 23.87 10.34
C GLY A 179 -7.69 23.31 11.73
N THR A 180 -8.13 24.06 12.73
CA THR A 180 -8.18 23.65 14.14
C THR A 180 -8.63 22.20 14.24
N PRO A 181 -7.83 21.29 14.83
CA PRO A 181 -8.28 19.93 15.07
C PRO A 181 -9.32 19.99 16.17
N THR A 182 -10.60 20.01 15.78
CA THR A 182 -11.64 19.55 16.69
C THR A 182 -11.29 18.11 17.00
N LYS A 183 -10.80 17.89 18.22
CA LYS A 183 -10.57 16.60 18.84
C LYS A 183 -11.82 15.75 18.64
N ILE A 184 -11.84 14.94 17.58
CA ILE A 184 -12.80 13.86 17.45
C ILE A 184 -12.32 12.83 18.46
N THR A 185 -12.86 12.92 19.66
CA THR A 185 -12.81 11.84 20.64
C THR A 185 -13.35 10.60 19.91
N PRO A 186 -12.62 9.48 19.86
CA PRO A 186 -13.20 8.22 19.44
C PRO A 186 -14.29 7.90 20.47
N THR A 187 -15.55 8.12 20.12
CA THR A 187 -16.66 7.55 20.87
C THR A 187 -16.61 6.06 20.60
N THR A 188 -15.85 5.35 21.43
CA THR A 188 -15.97 3.91 21.63
C THR A 188 -17.42 3.63 22.04
N PRO A 189 -18.21 2.88 21.24
CA PRO A 189 -19.44 2.30 21.74
C PRO A 189 -19.04 1.28 22.81
N THR A 190 -19.39 1.60 24.05
CA THR A 190 -19.21 0.75 25.22
C THR A 190 -19.84 -0.63 24.99
N GLY A 191 -19.02 -1.69 24.94
CA GLY A 191 -19.44 -3.09 25.12
C GLY A 191 -19.38 -4.02 23.90
N GLU A 192 -19.13 -3.52 22.69
CA GLU A 192 -18.95 -4.40 21.52
C GLU A 192 -17.60 -5.14 21.60
N THR A 193 -17.53 -6.44 21.33
CA THR A 193 -16.25 -7.18 21.26
C THR A 193 -15.64 -7.06 19.85
N PRO A 194 -14.33 -7.29 19.66
CA PRO A 194 -13.73 -7.29 18.31
C PRO A 194 -14.42 -8.28 17.37
N MET A 195 -14.83 -9.45 17.87
CA MET A 195 -15.57 -10.42 17.07
C MET A 195 -16.96 -9.91 16.66
N GLN A 196 -17.70 -9.27 17.56
CA GLN A 196 -18.99 -8.65 17.23
C GLN A 196 -18.84 -7.54 16.21
N ARG A 197 -17.81 -6.71 16.36
CA ARG A 197 -17.46 -5.65 15.42
C ARG A 197 -17.17 -6.21 14.02
N ALA A 198 -16.45 -7.33 13.94
CA ALA A 198 -16.12 -7.97 12.68
C ALA A 198 -17.35 -8.49 11.93
N ILE A 199 -18.29 -9.10 12.67
CA ILE A 199 -19.57 -9.58 12.15
C ILE A 199 -20.45 -8.39 11.71
N SER A 200 -20.52 -7.32 12.51
CA SER A 200 -21.24 -6.10 12.16
C SER A 200 -20.72 -5.46 10.87
N LEU A 201 -19.40 -5.50 10.63
CA LEU A 201 -18.79 -4.99 9.39
C LEU A 201 -19.05 -5.89 8.18
N LEU A 202 -19.26 -7.19 8.39
CA LEU A 202 -19.49 -8.18 7.34
C LEU A 202 -20.87 -8.05 6.69
N ASP A 203 -21.86 -7.59 7.45
CA ASP A 203 -23.24 -7.47 7.00
C ASP A 203 -23.36 -6.58 5.74
N GLY A 204 -24.08 -7.10 4.74
CA GLY A 204 -24.30 -6.48 3.45
C GLY A 204 -23.07 -6.39 2.54
N LYS A 205 -21.98 -7.12 2.82
CA LYS A 205 -20.76 -7.11 2.00
C LYS A 205 -20.39 -8.48 1.48
N THR A 206 -19.75 -8.51 0.31
CA THR A 206 -19.01 -9.70 -0.13
C THR A 206 -17.74 -9.87 0.71
N GLN A 207 -17.18 -11.07 0.74
CA GLN A 207 -15.90 -11.31 1.44
C GLN A 207 -14.79 -10.37 0.98
N GLN A 208 -14.73 -10.02 -0.31
CA GLN A 208 -13.73 -9.10 -0.85
C GLN A 208 -13.95 -7.66 -0.34
N GLN A 209 -15.18 -7.18 -0.37
CA GLN A 209 -15.52 -5.84 0.15
C GLN A 209 -15.28 -5.75 1.65
N TRP A 210 -15.61 -6.82 2.38
CA TRP A 210 -15.37 -6.92 3.81
C TRP A 210 -13.88 -6.93 4.14
N ASN A 211 -13.06 -7.74 3.44
CA ASN A 211 -11.61 -7.76 3.62
C ASN A 211 -10.97 -6.37 3.44
N ASN A 212 -11.51 -5.53 2.54
CA ASN A 212 -10.99 -4.19 2.33
C ASN A 212 -11.23 -3.23 3.51
N VAL A 213 -12.29 -3.45 4.30
CA VAL A 213 -12.68 -2.56 5.40
C VAL A 213 -12.33 -3.14 6.78
N ILE A 214 -12.32 -4.46 6.92
CA ILE A 214 -12.13 -5.14 8.22
C ILE A 214 -10.75 -4.86 8.83
N PHE A 215 -9.72 -4.80 7.98
CA PHE A 215 -8.35 -4.50 8.41
C PHE A 215 -8.09 -3.02 8.63
N GLN A 216 -9.08 -2.14 8.44
CA GLN A 216 -8.99 -0.72 8.76
C GLN A 216 -9.52 -0.41 10.17
N ASP A 217 -10.32 -1.31 10.76
CA ASP A 217 -10.95 -1.10 12.06
C ASP A 217 -9.95 -1.28 13.22
N ALA A 218 -9.81 -0.24 14.06
CA ALA A 218 -8.83 -0.20 15.15
C ALA A 218 -9.08 -1.27 16.22
N MET A 219 -10.34 -1.67 16.42
CA MET A 219 -10.71 -2.69 17.41
C MET A 219 -10.31 -4.09 16.93
N ILE A 220 -10.49 -4.35 15.63
CA ILE A 220 -10.05 -5.61 15.00
C ILE A 220 -8.53 -5.70 14.96
N LYS A 221 -7.85 -4.62 14.57
CA LYS A 221 -6.38 -4.56 14.55
C LYS A 221 -5.74 -4.86 15.91
N GLY A 222 -6.41 -4.49 17.00
CA GLY A 222 -5.94 -4.76 18.36
C GLY A 222 -6.00 -6.23 18.78
N ASP A 223 -6.73 -7.08 18.05
CA ASP A 223 -6.88 -8.51 18.33
C ASP A 223 -6.13 -9.35 17.28
N SER A 224 -4.87 -9.69 17.59
CA SER A 224 -4.02 -10.47 16.68
C SER A 224 -4.55 -11.88 16.40
N GLY A 225 -5.29 -12.47 17.35
CA GLY A 225 -5.89 -13.79 17.18
C GLY A 225 -7.00 -13.76 16.13
N LEU A 226 -7.86 -12.75 16.23
CA LEU A 226 -8.91 -12.49 15.26
C LEU A 226 -8.35 -12.11 13.88
N VAL A 227 -7.35 -11.22 13.81
CA VAL A 227 -6.71 -10.86 12.54
C VAL A 227 -6.12 -12.09 11.85
N ASN A 228 -5.42 -12.95 12.58
CA ASN A 228 -4.88 -14.19 12.02
C ASN A 228 -5.98 -15.13 11.52
N SER A 229 -7.09 -15.29 12.25
CA SER A 229 -8.18 -16.17 11.81
C SER A 229 -8.88 -15.64 10.55
N ILE A 230 -8.94 -14.32 10.36
CA ILE A 230 -9.45 -13.70 9.13
C ILE A 230 -8.47 -13.95 7.96
N ILE A 231 -7.17 -13.74 8.17
CA ILE A 231 -6.13 -13.93 7.15
C ILE A 231 -6.04 -15.39 6.70
N THR A 232 -6.15 -16.35 7.62
CA THR A 232 -6.10 -17.79 7.30
C THR A 232 -7.41 -18.32 6.74
N GLY A 233 -8.46 -17.50 6.64
CA GLY A 233 -9.78 -17.89 6.16
C GLY A 233 -10.57 -18.75 7.15
N GLN A 234 -10.12 -18.86 8.40
CA GLN A 234 -10.76 -19.65 9.46
C GLN A 234 -11.90 -18.93 10.18
N PHE A 235 -12.08 -17.63 9.92
CA PHE A 235 -13.10 -16.82 10.60
C PHE A 235 -14.53 -17.09 10.11
N LEU A 236 -14.75 -17.21 8.80
CA LEU A 236 -16.11 -17.24 8.22
C LEU A 236 -16.79 -18.61 8.34
N ALA A 237 -16.06 -19.70 8.11
CA ALA A 237 -16.63 -21.05 8.07
C ALA A 237 -17.37 -21.44 9.38
N PRO A 238 -16.83 -21.21 10.59
CA PRO A 238 -17.55 -21.51 11.82
C PRO A 238 -18.79 -20.62 12.05
N LEU A 239 -18.80 -19.40 11.52
CA LEU A 239 -19.93 -18.47 11.64
C LEU A 239 -21.09 -18.85 10.71
N GLU A 240 -20.77 -19.35 9.51
CA GLU A 240 -21.75 -19.95 8.60
C GLU A 240 -22.33 -21.24 9.19
N GLU A 241 -21.49 -22.13 9.74
CA GLU A 241 -21.93 -23.39 10.35
C GLU A 241 -22.79 -23.19 11.61
N SER A 242 -22.49 -22.16 12.40
CA SER A 242 -23.27 -21.82 13.61
C SER A 242 -24.53 -21.00 13.33
N GLY A 243 -24.77 -20.61 12.07
CA GLY A 243 -25.94 -19.81 11.69
C GLY A 243 -25.91 -18.38 12.22
N VAL A 244 -24.73 -17.83 12.51
CA VAL A 244 -24.56 -16.42 12.92
C VAL A 244 -24.57 -15.49 11.70
N VAL A 245 -24.12 -16.00 10.55
CA VAL A 245 -24.16 -15.31 9.27
C VAL A 245 -24.66 -16.27 8.18
N SER A 246 -25.34 -15.73 7.17
CA SER A 246 -25.73 -16.47 5.97
C SER A 246 -25.14 -15.79 4.74
N LYS A 247 -24.92 -16.56 3.69
CA LYS A 247 -24.44 -16.07 2.40
C LYS A 247 -25.53 -16.22 1.36
N ASP A 248 -25.83 -15.15 0.63
CA ASP A 248 -26.82 -15.17 -0.44
C ASP A 248 -26.24 -15.66 -1.78
N ALA A 249 -27.10 -15.76 -2.80
CA ALA A 249 -26.73 -16.20 -4.14
C ALA A 249 -25.70 -15.29 -4.84
N ASN A 250 -25.55 -14.03 -4.41
CA ASN A 250 -24.59 -13.08 -4.94
C ASN A 250 -23.27 -13.07 -4.15
N GLY A 251 -23.13 -13.95 -3.15
CA GLY A 251 -21.95 -14.04 -2.29
C GLY A 251 -21.85 -12.90 -1.27
N VAL A 252 -22.96 -12.22 -1.00
CA VAL A 252 -23.08 -11.19 0.05
C VAL A 252 -23.45 -11.88 1.37
N TYR A 253 -22.77 -11.47 2.43
CA TYR A 253 -23.00 -11.98 3.78
C TYR A 253 -24.05 -11.15 4.50
N HIS A 254 -24.96 -11.83 5.20
CA HIS A 254 -26.02 -11.24 6.02
C HIS A 254 -25.94 -11.79 7.44
N LYS A 255 -25.98 -10.91 8.43
CA LYS A 255 -26.06 -11.30 9.84
C LYS A 255 -27.47 -11.85 10.13
N ILE A 256 -27.56 -12.99 10.82
CA ILE A 256 -28.83 -13.61 11.24
C ILE A 256 -29.23 -13.11 12.63
#